data_AF-A0A0D9RA20-F1
#
_entry.id   AF-A0A0D9RA20-F1
#
_cell.length_a   1.000
_cell.length_b   1.000
_cell.length_c   1.000
_cell.angle_alpha   90.00
_cell.angle_beta   90.00
_cell.angle_gamma   90.00
#
_symmetry.space_group_name_H-M   'P 1'
#
loop_
_entity.id
_entity.type
_entity.pdbx_description
1 polymer ?
#
loop_
_entity_poly.entity_id
_entity_poly.type
_entity_poly.pdbx_seq_one_letter_code
_entity_poly.pdbx_strand_id
1 'polypeptide(L)'
;EIIVAEFHKKIKEAFEVFDHESNNTVDVREIGTIIRSLGCCPTEGELHDLIAEVEEEEPTGYIRFEKFLPVMTEMLLERRYRPIPEDVLLRAFEVLDSAKRGFLTKDELIKYMTEEGAPHSEMAALENLPRKGPLGKTM
;
A
#
# COMPACT_ATOMS: atom_id res chain seq x y z
N GLU A 1 22.31 8.99 6.37
CA GLU A 1 22.16 9.35 7.80
C GLU A 1 20.86 10.13 8.07
N ILE A 2 20.64 11.32 7.48
CA ILE A 2 19.43 12.13 7.79
C ILE A 2 18.11 11.48 7.34
N ILE A 3 18.04 10.93 6.12
CA ILE A 3 16.81 10.30 5.58
C ILE A 3 16.42 9.07 6.41
N VAL A 4 17.39 8.25 6.78
CA VAL A 4 17.16 7.04 7.59
C VAL A 4 16.63 7.41 8.97
N ALA A 5 17.18 8.45 9.60
CA ALA A 5 16.66 8.94 10.88
C ALA A 5 15.21 9.44 10.78
N GLU A 6 14.86 10.11 9.68
CA GLU A 6 13.48 10.53 9.43
C GLU A 6 12.54 9.34 9.23
N PHE A 7 12.97 8.31 8.50
CA PHE A 7 12.20 7.07 8.36
C PHE A 7 12.03 6.34 9.68
N HIS A 8 13.10 6.16 10.46
CA HIS A 8 13.00 5.52 11.77
C HIS A 8 12.00 6.25 12.68
N LYS A 9 12.02 7.59 12.65
CA LYS A 9 11.04 8.40 13.38
C LYS A 9 9.61 8.11 12.92
N LYS A 10 9.32 8.17 11.61
CA LYS A 10 7.98 7.88 11.06
C LYS A 10 7.52 6.45 11.36
N ILE A 11 8.42 5.47 11.21
CA ILE A 11 8.16 4.07 11.51
C ILE A 11 7.79 3.90 12.99
N LYS A 12 8.57 4.50 13.90
CA LYS A 12 8.29 4.45 15.34
C LYS A 12 6.96 5.11 15.70
N GLU A 13 6.71 6.32 15.19
CA GLU A 13 5.46 7.04 15.41
C GLU A 13 4.25 6.25 14.91
N ALA A 14 4.33 5.64 13.73
CA ALA A 14 3.26 4.81 13.19
C ALA A 14 3.03 3.53 14.03
N PHE A 15 4.10 2.88 14.50
CA PHE A 15 4.02 1.68 15.31
C PHE A 15 3.44 1.95 16.70
N GLU A 16 3.84 3.04 17.35
CA GLU A 16 3.38 3.42 18.70
C GLU A 16 1.87 3.71 18.78
N VAL A 17 1.23 4.08 17.66
CA VAL A 17 -0.24 4.23 17.62
C VAL A 17 -0.97 2.92 17.93
N PHE A 18 -0.34 1.78 17.60
CA PHE A 18 -0.91 0.45 17.73
C PHE A 18 -0.29 -0.36 18.90
N ASP A 19 0.82 0.11 19.47
CA ASP A 19 1.41 -0.45 20.70
C ASP A 19 0.63 0.01 21.94
N HIS A 20 -0.55 -0.58 22.12
CA HIS A 20 -1.47 -0.22 23.21
C HIS A 20 -0.90 -0.43 24.62
N GLU A 21 0.06 -1.34 24.76
CA GLU A 21 0.68 -1.68 26.04
C GLU A 21 2.01 -0.96 26.28
N SER A 22 2.49 -0.17 25.31
CA SER A 22 3.80 0.51 25.34
C SER A 22 4.96 -0.46 25.61
N ASN A 23 4.86 -1.68 25.09
CA ASN A 23 5.82 -2.77 25.31
C ASN A 23 6.67 -3.07 24.05
N ASN A 24 6.59 -2.22 23.03
CA ASN A 24 7.21 -2.37 21.71
C ASN A 24 6.74 -3.60 20.93
N THR A 25 5.50 -4.01 21.12
CA THR A 25 4.86 -5.06 20.32
C THR A 25 3.52 -4.59 19.78
N VAL A 26 3.13 -5.12 18.62
CA VAL A 26 1.81 -4.91 18.03
C VAL A 26 1.23 -6.25 17.61
N ASP A 27 -0.08 -6.34 17.59
CA ASP A 27 -0.76 -7.51 17.06
C ASP A 27 -0.46 -7.66 15.56
N VAL A 28 -0.18 -8.90 15.12
CA VAL A 28 0.15 -9.19 13.72
C VAL A 28 -0.93 -8.71 12.74
N ARG A 29 -2.20 -8.66 13.17
CA ARG A 29 -3.34 -8.19 12.38
C ARG A 29 -3.27 -6.70 12.05
N GLU A 30 -2.47 -5.93 12.79
CA GLU A 30 -2.36 -4.47 12.61
C GLU A 30 -1.22 -4.05 11.68
N ILE A 31 -0.32 -4.98 11.35
CA ILE A 31 0.85 -4.72 10.49
C ILE A 31 0.45 -4.14 9.13
N GLY A 32 -0.61 -4.68 8.51
CA GLY A 32 -1.10 -4.15 7.24
C GLY A 32 -1.53 -2.69 7.33
N THR A 33 -2.16 -2.28 8.44
CA THR A 33 -2.58 -0.91 8.67
C THR A 33 -1.39 0.01 8.91
N ILE A 34 -0.39 -0.45 9.66
CA ILE A 34 0.85 0.30 9.92
C ILE A 34 1.62 0.52 8.62
N ILE A 35 1.81 -0.51 7.80
CA ILE A 35 2.52 -0.39 6.51
C ILE A 35 1.79 0.59 5.58
N ARG A 36 0.45 0.52 5.54
CA ARG A 36 -0.38 1.44 4.74
C ARG A 36 -0.33 2.89 5.24
N SER A 37 -0.25 3.12 6.55
CA SER A 37 -0.12 4.47 7.11
C SER A 37 1.25 5.11 6.79
N LEU A 38 2.28 4.29 6.57
CA LEU A 38 3.61 4.71 6.11
C LEU A 38 3.68 4.98 4.59
N GLY A 39 2.56 4.85 3.88
CA GLY A 39 2.45 5.16 2.45
C GLY A 39 2.84 4.02 1.52
N CYS A 40 2.95 2.79 2.03
CA CYS A 40 3.15 1.58 1.23
C CYS A 40 1.81 0.86 1.02
N CYS A 41 1.54 0.41 -0.21
CA CYS A 41 0.27 -0.24 -0.57
C CYS A 41 0.51 -1.67 -1.09
N PRO A 42 1.00 -2.61 -0.25
CA PRO A 42 1.12 -4.01 -0.66
C PRO A 42 -0.28 -4.61 -0.86
N THR A 43 -0.37 -5.57 -1.78
CA THR A 43 -1.51 -6.48 -1.87
C THR A 43 -1.57 -7.39 -0.64
N GLU A 44 -2.69 -8.06 -0.41
CA GLU A 44 -2.82 -8.97 0.74
C GLU A 44 -1.86 -10.18 0.65
N GLY A 45 -1.53 -10.64 -0.56
CA GLY A 45 -0.53 -11.68 -0.76
C GLY A 45 0.89 -11.20 -0.41
N GLU A 46 1.27 -10.01 -0.90
CA GLU A 46 2.56 -9.41 -0.56
C GLU A 46 2.66 -9.06 0.93
N LEU A 47 1.55 -8.64 1.55
CA LEU A 47 1.48 -8.37 2.98
C LEU A 47 1.70 -9.66 3.79
N HIS A 48 1.15 -10.79 3.36
CA HIS A 48 1.40 -12.07 4.00
C HIS A 48 2.89 -12.42 3.98
N ASP A 49 3.57 -12.22 2.85
CA ASP A 49 5.02 -12.47 2.74
C ASP A 49 5.83 -11.52 3.63
N LEU A 50 5.44 -10.24 3.70
CA LEU A 50 6.06 -9.26 4.60
C LEU A 50 5.88 -9.61 6.07
N ILE A 51 4.70 -10.09 6.47
CA ILE A 51 4.43 -10.54 7.83
C ILE A 51 5.36 -11.71 8.19
N ALA A 52 5.51 -12.68 7.28
CA ALA A 52 6.42 -13.80 7.48
C ALA A 52 7.89 -13.37 7.61
N GLU A 53 8.29 -12.26 6.97
CA GLU A 53 9.64 -11.70 7.07
C GLU A 53 9.92 -11.04 8.44
N VAL A 54 8.90 -10.44 9.07
CA VAL A 54 9.03 -9.74 10.37
C VAL A 54 8.65 -10.60 11.57
N GLU A 55 8.00 -11.74 11.36
CA GLU A 55 7.62 -12.66 12.43
C GLU A 55 8.83 -13.41 13.01
N GLU A 56 8.65 -13.94 14.22
CA GLU A 56 9.61 -14.82 14.88
C GLU A 56 9.53 -16.23 14.29
N GLU A 57 10.57 -17.04 14.52
CA GLU A 57 10.55 -18.47 14.14
C GLU A 57 9.36 -19.21 14.77
N GLU A 58 8.97 -18.80 15.98
CA GLU A 58 7.76 -19.25 16.66
C GLU A 58 6.70 -18.13 16.65
N PRO A 59 5.60 -18.27 15.88
CA PRO A 59 4.53 -17.28 15.84
C PRO A 59 3.91 -17.04 17.21
N THR A 60 3.99 -15.79 17.68
CA THR A 60 3.40 -15.38 18.98
C THR A 60 2.05 -14.69 18.83
N GLY A 61 1.66 -14.34 17.60
CA GLY A 61 0.55 -13.42 17.31
C GLY A 61 0.92 -11.95 17.44
N TYR A 62 2.15 -11.64 17.88
CA TYR A 62 2.66 -10.29 18.04
C TYR A 62 3.98 -10.10 17.27
N ILE A 63 4.17 -8.90 16.74
CA ILE A 63 5.41 -8.49 16.07
C ILE A 63 6.13 -7.49 16.96
N ARG A 64 7.43 -7.73 17.18
CA ARG A 64 8.29 -6.82 17.96
C ARG A 64 8.82 -5.70 17.09
N PHE A 65 8.90 -4.48 17.63
CA PHE A 65 9.41 -3.32 16.91
C PHE A 65 10.81 -3.53 16.34
N GLU A 66 11.67 -4.24 17.06
CA GLU A 66 13.04 -4.56 16.65
C GLU A 66 13.12 -5.39 15.36
N LYS A 67 12.10 -6.20 15.08
CA LYS A 67 11.98 -7.01 13.84
C LYS A 67 11.36 -6.21 12.71
N PHE A 68 10.37 -5.37 13.04
CA PHE A 68 9.66 -4.56 12.07
C PHE A 68 10.54 -3.43 11.49
N LEU A 69 11.30 -2.74 12.34
CA LEU A 69 12.10 -1.57 11.96
C LEU A 69 13.05 -1.82 10.79
N PRO A 70 13.93 -2.85 10.78
CA PRO A 70 14.87 -3.05 9.68
C PRO A 70 14.17 -3.33 8.34
N VAL A 71 13.16 -4.19 8.33
CA VAL A 71 12.38 -4.54 7.12
C VAL A 71 11.68 -3.31 6.56
N MET A 72 10.98 -2.57 7.43
CA MET A 72 10.27 -1.35 7.00
C MET A 72 11.23 -0.24 6.53
N THR A 73 12.41 -0.14 7.13
CA THR A 73 13.44 0.83 6.72
C THR A 73 13.94 0.52 5.31
N GLU A 74 14.23 -0.74 5.02
CA GLU A 74 14.62 -1.20 3.69
C GLU A 74 13.51 -0.91 2.67
N MET A 75 12.26 -1.27 2.97
CA MET A 75 11.12 -1.00 2.11
C MET A 75 10.97 0.49 1.74
N LEU A 76 11.14 1.40 2.70
CA LEU A 76 11.04 2.84 2.45
C LEU A 76 12.23 3.38 1.65
N LEU A 77 13.44 2.86 1.90
CA LEU A 77 14.63 3.24 1.13
C LEU A 77 14.53 2.78 -0.33
N GLU A 78 14.05 1.57 -0.56
CA GLU A 78 13.86 0.98 -1.88
C GLU A 78 12.59 1.44 -2.58
N ARG A 79 11.71 2.13 -1.84
CA ARG A 79 10.39 2.57 -2.33
C ARG A 79 9.55 1.40 -2.85
N ARG A 80 9.56 0.29 -2.10
CA ARG A 80 8.70 -0.89 -2.35
C ARG A 80 7.23 -0.53 -2.12
N TYR A 81 6.34 -1.15 -2.89
CA TYR A 81 4.88 -1.00 -2.80
C TYR A 81 4.40 0.46 -2.85
N ARG A 82 4.96 1.27 -3.73
CA ARG A 82 4.50 2.65 -3.90
C ARG A 82 3.01 2.68 -4.30
N PRO A 83 2.25 3.70 -3.85
CA PRO A 83 0.89 3.89 -4.31
C PRO A 83 0.84 4.02 -5.83
N ILE A 84 -0.25 3.55 -6.42
CA ILE A 84 -0.49 3.72 -7.85
C ILE A 84 -0.47 5.23 -8.17
N PRO A 85 0.27 5.67 -9.20
CA PRO A 85 0.30 7.08 -9.59
C PRO A 85 -1.10 7.64 -9.84
N GLU A 86 -1.33 8.88 -9.41
CA GLU A 86 -2.64 9.54 -9.49
C GLU A 86 -3.20 9.59 -10.92
N ASP A 87 -2.34 9.77 -11.93
CA ASP A 87 -2.73 9.79 -13.34
C ASP A 87 -3.21 8.42 -13.85
N VAL A 88 -2.70 7.33 -13.25
CA VAL A 88 -3.14 5.97 -13.57
C VAL A 88 -4.47 5.70 -12.88
N LEU A 89 -4.61 6.07 -11.61
CA LEU A 89 -5.87 5.95 -10.86
C LEU A 89 -7.00 6.76 -11.51
N LEU A 90 -6.73 8.00 -11.92
CA LEU A 90 -7.72 8.85 -12.58
C LEU A 90 -8.18 8.22 -13.90
N ARG A 91 -7.25 7.70 -14.72
CA ARG A 91 -7.62 7.02 -15.96
C ARG A 91 -8.42 5.75 -15.70
N ALA A 92 -8.08 4.96 -14.70
CA ALA A 92 -8.85 3.78 -14.32
C ALA A 92 -10.28 4.17 -13.88
N PHE A 93 -10.39 5.24 -13.09
CA PHE A 93 -11.68 5.79 -12.68
C PHE A 93 -12.52 6.26 -13.87
N GLU A 94 -11.93 6.96 -14.84
CA GLU A 94 -12.61 7.41 -16.07
C GLU A 94 -13.16 6.25 -16.91
N VAL A 95 -12.55 5.06 -16.85
CA VAL A 95 -13.12 3.85 -17.50
C VAL A 95 -14.41 3.42 -16.81
N LEU A 96 -14.47 3.50 -15.49
CA LEU A 96 -15.66 3.12 -14.70
C LEU A 96 -16.77 4.17 -14.80
N ASP A 97 -16.41 5.46 -14.85
CA ASP A 97 -17.34 6.59 -15.02
C ASP A 97 -17.57 6.92 -16.49
N SER A 98 -18.18 5.98 -17.22
CA SER A 98 -18.51 6.14 -18.65
C SER A 98 -19.39 7.36 -18.94
N ALA A 99 -20.17 7.82 -17.97
CA ALA A 99 -21.04 8.98 -18.08
C ALA A 99 -20.31 10.32 -17.82
N LYS A 100 -19.03 10.29 -17.42
CA LYS A 100 -18.18 11.46 -17.13
C LYS A 100 -18.79 12.40 -16.08
N ARG A 101 -19.37 11.83 -15.04
CA ARG A 101 -20.00 12.56 -13.94
C ARG A 101 -18.97 13.09 -12.93
N GLY A 102 -17.76 12.53 -12.91
CA GLY A 102 -16.71 12.82 -11.94
C GLY A 102 -16.90 12.10 -10.60
N PHE A 103 -17.86 11.17 -10.49
CA PHE A 103 -18.11 10.39 -9.28
C PHE A 103 -18.77 9.03 -9.61
N LEU A 104 -18.45 8.01 -8.81
CA LEU A 104 -19.15 6.73 -8.80
C LEU A 104 -20.09 6.68 -7.61
N THR A 105 -21.30 6.20 -7.82
CA THR A 105 -22.22 5.86 -6.75
C THR A 105 -21.77 4.58 -6.05
N LYS A 106 -22.26 4.38 -4.83
CA LYS A 106 -22.02 3.15 -4.07
C LYS A 106 -22.43 1.92 -4.88
N ASP A 107 -23.57 1.96 -5.55
CA ASP A 107 -24.10 0.81 -6.30
C ASP A 107 -23.25 0.51 -7.54
N GLU A 108 -22.79 1.55 -8.25
CA GLU A 108 -21.84 1.39 -9.37
C GLU A 108 -20.53 0.76 -8.89
N LEU A 109 -19.97 1.25 -7.78
CA LEU A 109 -18.74 0.71 -7.21
C LEU A 109 -18.92 -0.75 -6.76
N ILE A 110 -20.00 -1.07 -6.06
CA ILE A 110 -20.30 -2.45 -5.63
C ILE A 110 -20.40 -3.36 -6.85
N LYS A 111 -21.17 -2.96 -7.87
CA LYS A 111 -21.32 -3.71 -9.11
C LYS A 111 -19.97 -4.04 -9.73
N TYR A 112 -19.10 -3.05 -9.90
CA TYR A 112 -17.76 -3.26 -10.45
C TYR A 112 -16.90 -4.19 -9.59
N MET A 113 -16.98 -4.07 -8.26
CA MET A 113 -16.21 -4.91 -7.33
C MET A 113 -16.71 -6.36 -7.26
N THR A 114 -18.00 -6.62 -7.52
CA THR A 114 -18.60 -7.96 -7.37
C THR A 114 -18.83 -8.70 -8.68
N GLU A 115 -19.09 -7.99 -9.78
CA GLU A 115 -19.46 -8.58 -11.07
C GLU A 115 -18.33 -8.52 -12.09
N GLU A 116 -17.53 -7.45 -12.06
CA GLU A 116 -16.46 -7.18 -13.04
C GLU A 116 -15.05 -7.35 -12.43
N GLY A 117 -14.95 -7.65 -11.13
CA GLY A 117 -13.70 -7.94 -10.43
C GLY A 117 -13.24 -9.38 -10.62
N ALA A 118 -12.46 -9.65 -11.67
CA ALA A 118 -11.68 -10.88 -11.76
C ALA A 118 -10.54 -10.87 -10.72
N PRO A 119 -10.11 -12.03 -10.19
CA PRO A 119 -9.23 -12.13 -9.02
C PRO A 119 -7.84 -11.55 -9.28
N HIS A 120 -7.59 -10.32 -8.83
CA HIS A 120 -6.29 -9.62 -8.64
C HIS A 120 -5.21 -9.67 -9.76
N SER A 121 -5.36 -10.44 -10.84
CA SER A 121 -4.33 -10.70 -11.85
C SER A 121 -4.36 -9.71 -13.01
N GLU A 122 -5.48 -9.04 -13.28
CA GLU A 122 -5.61 -8.10 -14.41
C GLU A 122 -5.19 -6.66 -14.10
N MET A 123 -5.05 -6.29 -12.82
CA MET A 123 -4.47 -4.99 -12.44
C MET A 123 -3.01 -4.84 -12.86
N ALA A 124 -2.28 -5.96 -13.04
CA ALA A 124 -0.93 -5.98 -13.62
C ALA A 124 -0.90 -5.55 -15.10
N ALA A 125 -2.03 -5.64 -15.82
CA ALA A 125 -2.08 -5.24 -17.23
C ALA A 125 -2.03 -3.71 -17.42
N LEU A 126 -2.48 -2.93 -16.41
CA LEU A 126 -2.44 -1.46 -16.46
C LEU A 126 -1.02 -0.90 -16.30
N GLU A 127 -0.10 -1.66 -15.70
CA GLU A 127 1.32 -1.30 -15.61
C GLU A 127 2.00 -1.25 -16.99
N ASN A 128 1.47 -1.97 -17.97
CA ASN A 128 2.00 -2.08 -19.32
C ASN A 128 1.37 -1.11 -20.34
N LEU A 129 0.51 -0.19 -19.90
CA LEU A 129 -0.07 0.79 -20.82
C LEU A 129 0.98 1.85 -21.21
N PRO A 130 1.22 2.11 -22.51
CA PRO A 130 2.18 3.11 -22.93
C PRO A 130 1.81 4.48 -22.33
N ARG A 131 2.76 5.08 -21.61
CA ARG A 131 2.65 6.44 -21.09
C ARG A 131 2.50 7.37 -22.29
N LYS A 132 1.28 7.90 -22.53
CA LYS A 132 1.10 8.97 -23.50
C LYS A 132 1.92 10.15 -22.99
N GLY A 133 2.97 10.50 -23.75
CA GLY A 133 3.79 11.67 -23.47
C GLY A 133 2.93 12.94 -23.41
N PRO A 134 3.44 14.01 -22.77
CA PRO A 134 2.71 15.26 -22.68
C PRO A 134 2.30 15.71 -24.08
N LEU A 135 1.03 16.10 -24.26
CA LEU A 135 0.57 16.69 -25.51
C LEU A 135 1.49 17.85 -25.84
N GLY A 136 2.32 17.66 -26.87
CA GLY A 136 3.21 18.67 -27.39
C GLY A 136 2.39 19.91 -27.74
N LYS A 137 2.78 21.03 -27.15
CA LYS A 137 2.42 22.35 -27.67
C LYS A 137 3.04 22.44 -29.06
N THR A 138 2.22 22.38 -30.11
CA THR A 138 2.63 22.82 -31.45
C THR A 138 2.04 24.20 -31.71
N MET A 139 2.99 25.14 -31.78
CA MET A 139 3.04 26.47 -32.45
C MET A 139 1.76 27.31 -32.55
#